data_AF-A0A2E6C3D9-F1
#
_entry.id   AF-A0A2E6C3D9-F1
#
_cell.length_a   1.000
_cell.length_b   1.000
_cell.length_c   1.000
_cell.angle_alpha   90.00
_cell.angle_beta   90.00
_cell.angle_gamma   90.00
#
_symmetry.space_group_name_H-M   'P 1'
#
loop_
_entity.id
_entity.type
_entity.pdbx_description
1 polymer ?
#
loop_
_entity_poly.entity_id
_entity_poly.type
_entity_poly.pdbx_seq_one_letter_code
_entity_poly.pdbx_strand_id
1 'polypeptide(L)'
;MASVAAFNDMLTNFLGELKQCLPNEKGIDKATTALELMKSANSRKVVEVFMTGIGPLTAKISNQDESVISDLATVEGLKDIDFEGNWGSLSAGTKNAIWQYLQTLTMLGAVLTSLPAETMSVIENVAQECADSLEGGDLKQSDLMGAVGKMMGSLGLGDKK
;
A
#
# COMPACT_ATOMS: atom_id res chain seq x y z
N MET A 1 -4.58 -3.42 -15.96
CA MET A 1 -3.16 -3.19 -15.65
C MET A 1 -2.80 -3.98 -14.41
N ALA A 2 -1.84 -4.89 -14.52
CA ALA A 2 -1.50 -5.79 -13.43
C ALA A 2 -0.92 -5.05 -12.20
N SER A 3 -0.24 -3.91 -12.34
CA SER A 3 0.30 -3.18 -11.16
C SER A 3 -0.80 -2.55 -10.31
N VAL A 4 -1.88 -2.07 -10.95
CA VAL A 4 -3.06 -1.56 -10.23
C VAL A 4 -3.79 -2.70 -9.52
N ALA A 5 -3.85 -3.89 -10.14
CA ALA A 5 -4.37 -5.08 -9.47
C ALA A 5 -3.52 -5.46 -8.26
N ALA A 6 -2.19 -5.56 -8.42
CA ALA A 6 -1.27 -5.88 -7.32
C ALA A 6 -1.37 -4.89 -6.15
N PHE A 7 -1.47 -3.58 -6.42
CA PHE A 7 -1.72 -2.58 -5.37
C PHE A 7 -3.06 -2.83 -4.65
N ASN A 8 -4.13 -3.04 -5.41
CA ASN A 8 -5.46 -3.25 -4.85
C ASN A 8 -5.55 -4.56 -4.05
N ASP A 9 -4.86 -5.60 -4.48
CA ASP A 9 -4.78 -6.89 -3.80
C ASP A 9 -3.96 -6.74 -2.50
N MET A 10 -2.85 -6.01 -2.54
CA MET A 10 -2.07 -5.69 -1.33
C MET A 10 -2.90 -4.92 -0.30
N LEU A 11 -3.68 -3.93 -0.74
CA LEU A 11 -4.56 -3.16 0.15
C LEU A 11 -5.71 -4.02 0.69
N THR A 12 -6.24 -4.94 -0.13
CA THR A 12 -7.27 -5.90 0.31
C THR A 12 -6.70 -6.85 1.36
N ASN A 13 -5.49 -7.39 1.14
CA ASN A 13 -4.80 -8.27 2.08
C ASN A 13 -4.52 -7.55 3.41
N PHE A 14 -4.06 -6.30 3.35
CA PHE A 14 -3.85 -5.48 4.54
C PHE A 14 -5.12 -5.39 5.41
N LEU A 15 -6.27 -5.05 4.80
CA LEU A 15 -7.54 -4.97 5.52
C LEU A 15 -7.99 -6.34 6.05
N GLY A 16 -7.77 -7.41 5.28
CA GLY A 16 -8.06 -8.78 5.70
C GLY A 16 -7.25 -9.22 6.93
N GLU A 17 -5.95 -8.95 6.95
CA GLU A 17 -5.08 -9.25 8.09
C GLU A 17 -5.38 -8.37 9.30
N LEU A 18 -5.65 -7.08 9.08
CA LEU A 18 -6.15 -6.19 10.13
C LEU A 18 -7.42 -6.75 10.77
N LYS A 19 -8.36 -7.29 9.98
CA LYS A 19 -9.59 -7.87 10.52
C LYS A 19 -9.34 -9.07 11.42
N GLN A 20 -8.33 -9.88 11.10
CA GLN A 20 -7.94 -11.02 11.94
C GLN A 20 -7.33 -10.54 13.26
N CYS A 21 -6.56 -9.46 13.24
CA CYS A 21 -5.92 -8.89 14.43
C CYS A 21 -6.90 -8.08 15.30
N LEU A 22 -7.88 -7.42 14.67
CA LEU A 22 -8.85 -6.52 15.29
C LEU A 22 -10.28 -6.91 14.89
N PRO A 23 -10.77 -8.10 15.29
CA PRO A 23 -12.05 -8.64 14.81
C PRO A 23 -13.27 -7.79 15.17
N ASN A 24 -13.17 -7.01 16.25
CA ASN A 24 -14.25 -6.14 16.73
C ASN A 24 -14.21 -4.72 16.14
N GLU A 25 -13.17 -4.37 15.39
CA GLU A 25 -13.05 -3.05 14.78
C GLU A 25 -13.93 -2.97 13.53
N LYS A 26 -15.04 -2.24 13.65
CA LYS A 26 -16.05 -2.12 12.58
C LYS A 26 -15.58 -1.23 11.43
N GLY A 27 -14.60 -0.35 11.69
CA GLY A 27 -13.98 0.47 10.66
C GLY A 27 -13.39 -0.34 9.52
N ILE A 28 -12.88 -1.53 9.81
CA ILE A 28 -12.25 -2.41 8.82
C ILE A 28 -13.29 -2.94 7.82
N ASP A 29 -14.48 -3.31 8.30
CA ASP A 29 -15.56 -3.81 7.43
C ASP A 29 -16.06 -2.69 6.49
N LYS A 30 -16.16 -1.46 7.02
CA LYS A 30 -16.52 -0.27 6.21
C LYS A 30 -15.45 0.03 5.16
N ALA A 31 -14.18 0.04 5.55
CA ALA A 31 -13.05 0.27 4.67
C ALA A 31 -13.00 -0.76 3.54
N THR A 32 -13.19 -2.04 3.89
CA THR A 32 -13.23 -3.16 2.92
C THR A 32 -14.37 -2.99 1.92
N THR A 33 -15.58 -2.69 2.40
CA THR A 33 -16.74 -2.46 1.53
C THR A 33 -16.53 -1.27 0.59
N ALA A 34 -16.00 -0.15 1.13
CA ALA A 34 -15.72 1.03 0.33
C ALA A 34 -14.64 0.77 -0.73
N LEU A 35 -13.59 0.02 -0.38
CA LEU A 35 -12.54 -0.42 -1.28
C LEU A 35 -13.11 -1.28 -2.41
N GLU A 36 -13.92 -2.29 -2.10
CA GLU A 36 -14.52 -3.18 -3.10
C GLU A 36 -15.41 -2.42 -4.09
N LEU A 37 -16.26 -1.53 -3.58
CA LEU A 37 -17.11 -0.67 -4.40
C LEU A 37 -16.27 0.21 -5.33
N MET A 38 -15.26 0.91 -4.78
CA MET A 38 -14.39 1.78 -5.57
C MET A 38 -13.59 0.99 -6.60
N LYS A 39 -13.06 -0.18 -6.22
CA LYS A 39 -12.31 -1.09 -7.10
C LYS A 39 -13.18 -1.54 -8.28
N SER A 40 -14.44 -1.88 -8.02
CA SER A 40 -15.39 -2.31 -9.06
C SER A 40 -15.78 -1.19 -10.02
N ALA A 41 -15.86 0.06 -9.54
CA ALA A 41 -16.20 1.22 -10.35
C ALA A 41 -15.00 1.76 -11.15
N ASN A 42 -13.84 1.87 -10.50
CA ASN A 42 -12.59 2.32 -11.10
C ASN A 42 -11.40 1.87 -10.24
N SER A 43 -10.76 0.77 -10.64
CA SER A 43 -9.63 0.17 -9.93
C SER A 43 -8.41 1.10 -9.78
N ARG A 44 -8.16 2.03 -10.71
CA ARG A 44 -7.09 3.02 -10.59
C ARG A 44 -7.44 4.10 -9.58
N LYS A 45 -8.72 4.40 -9.38
CA LYS A 45 -9.16 5.44 -8.45
C LYS A 45 -8.77 5.14 -7.01
N VAL A 46 -8.73 3.86 -6.65
CA VAL A 46 -8.25 3.39 -5.34
C VAL A 46 -6.83 3.88 -5.07
N VAL A 47 -5.92 3.73 -6.03
CA VAL A 47 -4.52 4.17 -5.94
C VAL A 47 -4.45 5.68 -5.74
N GLU A 48 -5.18 6.45 -6.56
CA GLU A 48 -5.20 7.91 -6.50
C GLU A 48 -5.68 8.43 -5.14
N VAL A 49 -6.78 7.86 -4.63
CA VAL A 49 -7.38 8.25 -3.35
C VAL A 49 -6.44 7.92 -2.20
N PHE A 50 -5.89 6.71 -2.17
CA PHE A 50 -4.93 6.31 -1.14
C PHE A 50 -3.69 7.21 -1.13
N MET A 51 -3.08 7.43 -2.30
CA MET A 51 -1.86 8.24 -2.41
C MET A 51 -2.10 9.72 -2.11
N THR A 52 -3.30 10.24 -2.37
CA THR A 52 -3.68 11.60 -1.97
C THR A 52 -3.66 11.74 -0.44
N GLY A 53 -4.18 10.75 0.29
CA GLY A 53 -4.20 10.76 1.76
C GLY A 53 -2.83 10.47 2.38
N ILE A 54 -2.07 9.54 1.81
CA ILE A 54 -0.79 9.07 2.37
C ILE A 54 0.38 9.99 2.02
N GLY A 55 0.30 10.77 0.93
CA GLY A 55 1.36 11.67 0.47
C GLY A 55 2.03 12.51 1.57
N PRO A 56 1.28 13.23 2.42
CA PRO A 56 1.82 14.00 3.54
C PRO A 56 2.51 13.17 4.63
N LEU A 57 2.23 11.86 4.71
CA LEU A 57 2.69 10.96 5.78
C LEU A 57 3.89 10.11 5.35
N THR A 58 4.28 10.13 4.07
CA THR A 58 5.31 9.25 3.48
C THR A 58 6.63 9.24 4.25
N ALA A 59 7.16 10.41 4.63
CA ALA A 59 8.40 10.52 5.40
C ALA A 59 8.27 9.90 6.80
N LYS A 60 7.13 10.10 7.46
CA LYS A 60 6.86 9.53 8.78
C LYS A 60 6.70 8.01 8.71
N ILE A 61 5.99 7.51 7.69
CA ILE A 61 5.82 6.08 7.41
C ILE A 61 7.17 5.39 7.16
N SER A 62 8.05 6.03 6.39
CA SER A 62 9.40 5.49 6.14
C SER A 62 10.24 5.36 7.42
N ASN A 63 10.04 6.27 8.38
CA ASN A 63 10.76 6.28 9.66
C ASN A 63 10.00 5.53 10.77
N GLN A 64 8.85 4.92 10.47
CA GLN A 64 7.95 4.31 11.45
C GLN A 64 7.63 5.24 12.63
N ASP A 65 7.45 6.54 12.35
CA ASP A 65 7.09 7.54 13.35
C ASP A 65 5.63 7.31 13.79
N GLU A 66 5.43 6.91 15.05
CA GLU A 66 4.12 6.54 15.59
C GLU A 66 3.10 7.70 15.57
N SER A 67 3.51 8.96 15.36
CA SER A 67 2.54 10.05 15.12
C SER A 67 1.67 9.83 13.88
N VAL A 68 2.08 8.95 12.95
CA VAL A 68 1.24 8.55 11.81
C VAL A 68 -0.03 7.84 12.25
N ILE A 69 0.00 7.10 13.36
CA ILE A 69 -1.10 6.22 13.75
C ILE A 69 -2.38 7.02 13.98
N SER A 70 -2.28 8.21 14.59
CA SER A 70 -3.39 9.18 14.68
C SER A 70 -3.69 9.85 13.34
N ASP A 71 -2.67 10.15 12.54
CA ASP A 71 -2.83 10.81 11.24
C ASP A 71 -3.57 9.92 10.22
N LEU A 72 -3.58 8.58 10.38
CA LEU A 72 -4.33 7.65 9.52
C LEU A 72 -5.84 7.93 9.51
N ALA A 73 -6.38 8.58 10.54
CA ALA A 73 -7.76 9.06 10.58
C ALA A 73 -8.07 10.11 9.48
N THR A 74 -7.04 10.70 8.86
CA THR A 74 -7.17 11.66 7.76
C THR A 74 -7.12 11.01 6.38
N VAL A 75 -6.73 9.73 6.30
CA VAL A 75 -6.54 9.01 5.03
C VAL A 75 -7.88 8.42 4.58
N GLU A 76 -8.37 8.88 3.44
CA GLU A 76 -9.59 8.35 2.81
C GLU A 76 -9.42 6.83 2.56
N GLY A 77 -10.38 6.03 3.05
CA GLY A 77 -10.32 4.57 3.03
C GLY A 77 -9.74 3.93 4.30
N LEU A 78 -9.05 4.68 5.15
CA LEU A 78 -8.57 4.23 6.46
C LEU A 78 -9.22 4.99 7.64
N LYS A 79 -9.80 6.16 7.38
CA LYS A 79 -10.35 7.09 8.37
C LYS A 79 -11.37 6.52 9.37
N ASP A 80 -12.07 5.44 8.99
CA ASP A 80 -13.07 4.80 9.84
C ASP A 80 -12.47 3.75 10.79
N ILE A 81 -11.19 3.39 10.63
CA ILE A 81 -10.47 2.41 11.46
C ILE A 81 -9.81 3.16 12.62
N ASP A 82 -10.16 2.81 13.86
CA ASP A 82 -9.55 3.39 15.06
C ASP A 82 -8.14 2.81 15.32
N PHE A 83 -7.15 3.22 14.52
CA PHE A 83 -5.77 2.77 14.71
C PHE A 83 -5.21 3.23 16.06
N GLU A 84 -5.47 4.47 16.45
CA GLU A 84 -4.95 5.06 17.69
C GLU A 84 -5.47 4.34 18.94
N GLY A 85 -6.78 4.13 19.04
CA GLY A 85 -7.40 3.43 20.18
C GLY A 85 -6.98 1.97 20.29
N ASN A 86 -6.69 1.31 19.16
CA ASN A 86 -6.25 -0.08 19.15
C ASN A 86 -4.74 -0.25 19.32
N TRP A 87 -3.92 0.75 18.98
CA TRP A 87 -2.46 0.63 18.86
C TRP A 87 -1.76 0.08 20.11
N GLY A 88 -2.18 0.54 21.29
CA GLY A 88 -1.58 0.11 22.56
C GLY A 88 -1.77 -1.37 22.87
N SER A 89 -2.80 -2.01 22.30
CA SER A 89 -3.13 -3.42 22.52
C SER A 89 -2.46 -4.38 21.54
N LEU A 90 -1.88 -3.84 20.45
CA LEU A 90 -1.27 -4.65 19.40
C LEU A 90 0.09 -5.21 19.83
N SER A 91 0.35 -6.46 19.41
CA SER A 91 1.67 -7.07 19.56
C SER A 91 2.71 -6.33 18.71
N ALA A 92 3.99 -6.41 19.10
CA ALA A 92 5.08 -5.84 18.31
C ALA A 92 5.12 -6.41 16.88
N GLY A 93 4.81 -7.70 16.71
CA GLY A 93 4.73 -8.34 15.39
C GLY A 93 3.63 -7.73 14.53
N THR A 94 2.43 -7.51 15.10
CA THR A 94 1.32 -6.87 14.39
C THR A 94 1.62 -5.43 14.01
N LYS A 95 2.22 -4.65 14.92
CA LYS A 95 2.66 -3.27 14.61
C LYS A 95 3.67 -3.24 13.47
N ASN A 96 4.64 -4.16 13.49
CA ASN A 96 5.62 -4.27 12.42
C ASN A 96 4.97 -4.62 11.07
N ALA A 97 4.02 -5.57 11.05
CA ALA A 97 3.28 -5.90 9.84
C ALA A 97 2.51 -4.69 9.28
N ILE A 98 1.83 -3.91 10.13
CA ILE A 98 1.14 -2.68 9.72
C ILE A 98 2.12 -1.71 9.05
N TRP A 99 3.30 -1.50 9.63
CA TRP A 99 4.32 -0.65 9.01
C TRP A 99 4.79 -1.17 7.66
N GLN A 100 5.03 -2.47 7.53
CA GLN A 100 5.44 -3.10 6.27
C GLN A 100 4.39 -2.91 5.17
N TYR A 101 3.10 -3.04 5.51
CA TYR A 101 2.00 -2.76 4.59
C TYR A 101 1.96 -1.29 4.17
N LEU A 102 2.00 -0.35 5.13
CA LEU A 102 1.98 1.08 4.83
C LEU A 102 3.16 1.49 3.95
N GLN A 103 4.36 0.99 4.22
CA GLN A 103 5.56 1.26 3.43
C GLN A 103 5.45 0.66 2.01
N THR A 104 5.01 -0.60 1.91
CA THR A 104 4.85 -1.29 0.62
C THR A 104 3.81 -0.60 -0.26
N LEU A 105 2.63 -0.29 0.30
CA LEU A 105 1.56 0.41 -0.40
C LEU A 105 2.01 1.81 -0.84
N THR A 106 2.67 2.56 0.05
CA THR A 106 3.21 3.89 -0.27
C THR A 106 4.17 3.83 -1.46
N MET A 107 5.07 2.85 -1.46
CA MET A 107 6.03 2.68 -2.54
C MET A 107 5.33 2.28 -3.85
N LEU A 108 4.47 1.26 -3.85
CA LEU A 108 3.76 0.80 -5.04
C LEU A 108 2.88 1.92 -5.63
N GLY A 109 2.20 2.68 -4.78
CA GLY A 109 1.39 3.82 -5.21
C GLY A 109 2.22 4.97 -5.77
N ALA A 110 3.39 5.28 -5.17
CA ALA A 110 4.30 6.29 -5.71
C ALA A 110 4.82 5.91 -7.10
N VAL A 111 5.16 4.63 -7.29
CA VAL A 111 5.54 4.08 -8.60
C VAL A 111 4.41 4.23 -9.62
N LEU A 112 3.18 3.91 -9.24
CA LEU A 112 2.01 4.01 -10.13
C LEU A 112 1.63 5.45 -10.49
N THR A 113 1.91 6.41 -9.61
CA THR A 113 1.54 7.84 -9.77
C THR A 113 2.65 8.71 -10.36
N SER A 114 3.91 8.27 -10.29
CA SER A 114 5.07 8.95 -10.89
C SER A 114 5.22 8.74 -12.40
N LEU A 115 4.44 7.81 -12.97
CA LEU A 115 4.50 7.48 -14.39
C LEU A 115 3.53 8.33 -15.23
N PRO A 116 4.01 8.98 -16.32
CA PRO A 116 3.13 9.58 -17.30
C PRO A 116 2.17 8.55 -17.89
N ALA A 117 0.92 8.94 -18.17
CA ALA A 117 -0.10 8.03 -18.69
C ALA A 117 0.30 7.31 -20.00
N GLU A 118 1.32 7.77 -20.72
CA GLU A 118 1.81 7.18 -21.96
C GLU A 118 2.75 5.97 -21.77
N THR A 119 3.26 5.67 -20.56
CA THR A 119 4.17 4.53 -20.31
C THR A 119 3.44 3.24 -19.89
N MET A 120 2.17 3.09 -20.26
CA MET A 120 1.27 2.00 -19.83
C MET A 120 1.78 0.58 -20.13
N SER A 121 2.58 0.38 -21.18
CA SER A 121 3.18 -0.93 -21.51
C SER A 121 4.32 -1.36 -20.58
N VAL A 122 5.01 -0.41 -19.93
CA VAL A 122 6.07 -0.71 -18.96
C VAL A 122 5.48 -1.18 -17.62
N ILE A 123 4.27 -0.71 -17.29
CA ILE A 123 3.52 -1.09 -16.08
C ILE A 123 3.17 -2.58 -16.10
N GLU A 124 2.84 -3.15 -17.27
CA GLU A 124 2.44 -4.55 -17.39
C GLU A 124 3.58 -5.52 -17.11
N ASN A 125 4.79 -5.24 -17.57
CA ASN A 125 5.95 -6.11 -17.35
C ASN A 125 6.41 -6.10 -15.89
N VAL A 126 6.37 -4.96 -15.20
CA VAL A 126 6.80 -4.91 -13.79
C VAL A 126 5.78 -5.51 -12.84
N ALA A 127 4.49 -5.34 -13.14
CA ALA A 127 3.44 -5.96 -12.36
C ALA A 127 3.54 -7.48 -12.28
N GLN A 128 3.88 -8.10 -13.41
CA GLN A 128 4.10 -9.54 -13.52
C GLN A 128 5.20 -9.97 -12.55
N GLU A 129 6.34 -9.27 -12.56
CA GLU A 129 7.48 -9.59 -11.71
C GLU A 129 7.22 -9.34 -10.22
N CYS A 130 6.43 -8.31 -9.86
CA CYS A 130 6.00 -8.09 -8.47
C CYS A 130 5.01 -9.16 -7.99
N ALA A 131 4.05 -9.56 -8.82
CA ALA A 131 3.11 -10.64 -8.49
C ALA A 131 3.84 -11.97 -8.29
N ASP A 132 4.78 -12.29 -9.19
CA ASP A 132 5.61 -13.49 -9.12
C ASP A 132 6.51 -13.52 -7.86
N SER A 133 6.92 -12.34 -7.36
CA SER A 133 7.73 -12.21 -6.14
C SER A 133 6.91 -12.22 -4.84
N LEU A 134 5.58 -12.12 -4.94
CA LEU A 134 4.64 -12.07 -3.80
C LEU A 134 3.99 -13.42 -3.48
N GLU A 135 4.10 -14.42 -4.36
CA GLU A 135 3.71 -15.82 -4.08
C GLU A 135 4.67 -16.43 -3.04
N GLY A 136 4.44 -16.13 -1.76
CA GLY A 136 5.26 -16.70 -0.68
C GLY A 136 4.96 -16.25 0.75
N GLY A 137 4.06 -15.28 0.96
CA GLY A 137 3.65 -14.83 2.30
C GLY A 137 4.72 -14.10 3.13
N ASP A 138 5.98 -14.14 2.71
CA ASP A 138 7.10 -13.44 3.34
C ASP A 138 7.63 -12.37 2.38
N LEU A 139 7.06 -11.18 2.51
CA LEU A 139 7.40 -10.01 1.73
C LEU A 139 8.76 -9.46 2.18
N LYS A 140 9.85 -9.93 1.57
CA LYS A 140 11.18 -9.38 1.86
C LYS A 140 11.29 -8.00 1.22
N GLN A 141 11.53 -6.99 2.06
CA GLN A 141 11.82 -5.62 1.64
C GLN A 141 12.94 -5.54 0.59
N SER A 142 13.90 -6.49 0.60
CA SER A 142 14.97 -6.60 -0.40
C SER A 142 14.45 -6.97 -1.80
N ASP A 143 13.47 -7.87 -1.87
CA ASP A 143 12.95 -8.39 -3.13
C ASP A 143 12.06 -7.33 -3.79
N LEU A 144 11.28 -6.65 -2.94
CA LEU A 144 10.49 -5.49 -3.32
C LEU A 144 11.37 -4.32 -3.79
N MET A 145 12.44 -3.98 -3.06
CA MET A 145 13.37 -2.90 -3.45
C MET A 145 14.13 -3.24 -4.74
N GLY A 146 14.43 -4.53 -4.97
CA GLY A 146 15.02 -5.01 -6.22
C GLY A 146 14.10 -4.87 -7.42
N ALA A 147 12.82 -5.21 -7.27
CA ALA A 147 11.81 -5.02 -8.32
C ALA A 147 11.63 -3.53 -8.66
N VAL A 148 11.63 -2.65 -7.66
CA VAL A 148 11.55 -1.20 -7.83
C VAL A 148 12.79 -0.63 -8.49
N GLY A 149 13.98 -1.09 -8.11
CA GLY A 149 15.24 -0.66 -8.72
C GLY A 149 15.30 -1.02 -10.21
N LYS A 150 14.85 -2.22 -10.58
CA LYS A 150 14.72 -2.64 -11.98
C LYS A 150 13.70 -1.80 -12.74
N MET A 151 12.57 -1.46 -12.11
CA MET A 151 11.55 -0.60 -12.69
C MET A 151 12.04 0.83 -12.90
N MET A 152 12.70 1.43 -11.91
CA MET A 152 13.31 2.76 -12.09
C MET A 152 14.40 2.73 -13.17
N GLY A 153 15.17 1.63 -13.26
CA GLY A 153 16.14 1.41 -14.32
C GLY A 153 15.51 1.32 -15.71
N SER A 154 14.41 0.58 -15.87
CA SER A 154 13.70 0.45 -17.16
C SER A 154 13.01 1.74 -17.61
N LEU A 155 12.70 2.62 -16.66
CA LEU A 155 12.13 3.96 -16.90
C LEU A 155 13.21 5.04 -17.10
N GLY A 156 14.49 4.71 -17.03
CA GLY A 156 15.59 5.68 -17.13
C GLY A 156 15.67 6.65 -15.94
N LEU A 157 15.02 6.30 -14.82
CA LEU A 157 14.99 7.05 -13.57
C LEU A 157 16.05 6.57 -12.56
N GLY A 158 16.73 5.45 -12.86
CA GLY A 158 17.86 4.93 -12.07
C GLY A 158 19.19 5.60 -12.45
N ASP A 159 19.81 6.27 -11.48
CA ASP A 159 21.14 6.90 -11.51
C ASP A 159 21.52 7.67 -12.78
N LYS A 160 21.22 8.99 -12.79
CA LYS A 160 22.19 9.95 -13.33
C LYS A 160 23.27 10.18 -12.28
N LYS A 161 24.36 9.41 -12.38
CA LYS A 161 25.67 9.86 -11.93
C LYS A 161 26.43 10.45 -13.11
#